data_AF-A0A7X0PB96-F1
#
_entry.id   AF-A0A7X0PB96-F1
#
_cell.length_a   1.000
_cell.length_b   1.000
_cell.length_c   1.000
_cell.angle_alpha   90.00
_cell.angle_beta   90.00
_cell.angle_gamma   90.00
#
_symmetry.space_group_name_H-M   'P 1'
#
loop_
_entity.id
_entity.type
_entity.pdbx_description
1 polymer ?
#
loop_
_entity_poly.entity_id
_entity_poly.type
_entity_poly.pdbx_seq_one_letter_code
_entity_poly.pdbx_strand_id
1 'polypeptide(L)'
;MTVRTFLTALSLAAVAAPALASSVIHPASTEMGYTTHPEHAQAGKSRDQVLAEMEQSKKDGLWQYHRFGAPVPVKGKAATRDEVLADLERSQKHPSWALRRVGAPVADVPTLK
;
A
#
# COMPACT_ATOMS: atom_id res chain seq x y z
N MET A 1 16.11 -7.07 -42.56
CA MET A 1 15.17 -5.99 -42.14
C MET A 1 14.73 -6.13 -40.68
N THR A 2 15.54 -6.75 -39.81
CA THR A 2 15.07 -7.20 -38.48
C THR A 2 15.65 -6.38 -37.32
N VAL A 3 16.77 -5.68 -37.56
CA VAL A 3 17.44 -4.84 -36.54
C VAL A 3 16.79 -3.45 -36.41
N ARG A 4 16.27 -2.91 -37.52
CA ARG A 4 15.59 -1.59 -37.53
C ARG A 4 14.24 -1.62 -36.79
N THR A 5 13.56 -2.75 -36.78
CA THR A 5 12.25 -2.93 -36.14
C THR A 5 12.34 -3.09 -34.62
N PHE A 6 13.47 -3.59 -34.11
CA PHE A 6 13.72 -3.70 -32.67
C PHE A 6 14.03 -2.34 -32.02
N LEU A 7 14.77 -1.48 -32.72
CA LEU A 7 15.10 -0.14 -32.24
C LEU A 7 13.88 0.78 -32.15
N THR A 8 12.93 0.67 -33.09
CA THR A 8 11.68 1.47 -33.05
C THR A 8 10.72 1.02 -31.95
N ALA A 9 10.67 -0.27 -31.62
CA ALA A 9 9.86 -0.78 -30.50
C ALA A 9 10.39 -0.32 -29.14
N LEU A 10 11.72 -0.24 -28.97
CA LEU A 10 12.35 0.21 -27.72
C LEU A 10 12.17 1.72 -27.50
N SER A 11 12.18 2.54 -28.57
CA SER A 11 11.91 3.97 -28.46
C SER A 11 10.46 4.29 -28.06
N LEU A 12 9.49 3.44 -28.41
CA LEU A 12 8.08 3.66 -28.06
C LEU A 12 7.77 3.27 -26.60
N ALA A 13 8.51 2.31 -26.03
CA ALA A 13 8.40 1.94 -24.62
C ALA A 13 8.96 3.03 -23.68
N ALA A 14 9.96 3.81 -24.12
CA ALA A 14 10.51 4.91 -23.34
C ALA A 14 9.58 6.13 -23.25
N VAL A 15 8.70 6.35 -24.24
CA VAL A 15 7.70 7.43 -24.25
C VAL A 15 6.46 7.08 -23.42
N ALA A 16 6.23 5.79 -23.18
CA ALA A 16 5.06 5.28 -22.46
C ALA A 16 5.37 4.88 -21.00
N ALA A 17 6.52 5.25 -20.46
CA ALA A 17 6.72 5.16 -19.01
C ALA A 17 5.86 6.26 -18.37
N PRO A 18 4.77 5.93 -17.63
CA PRO A 18 4.08 6.94 -16.86
C PRO A 18 5.10 7.56 -15.90
N ALA A 19 5.29 8.88 -15.99
CA ALA A 19 6.09 9.60 -15.03
C ALA A 19 5.48 9.35 -13.64
N LEU A 20 6.20 8.61 -12.78
CA LEU A 20 5.75 8.27 -11.42
C LEU A 20 5.78 9.47 -10.46
N ALA A 21 5.97 10.69 -10.98
CA ALA A 21 6.01 11.93 -10.23
C ALA A 21 4.64 12.61 -10.26
N SER A 22 3.74 12.28 -9.32
CA SER A 22 2.43 12.93 -9.19
C SER A 22 2.46 14.19 -8.32
N SER A 23 3.59 14.52 -7.69
CA SER A 23 3.71 15.70 -6.83
C SER A 23 4.05 16.95 -7.63
N VAL A 24 3.33 18.04 -7.36
CA VAL A 24 3.64 19.39 -7.86
C VAL A 24 4.93 19.93 -7.25
N ILE A 25 5.33 19.45 -6.06
CA ILE A 25 6.52 19.93 -5.35
C ILE A 25 7.53 18.80 -5.26
N HIS A 26 8.76 19.06 -5.71
CA HIS A 26 9.89 18.12 -5.66
C HIS A 26 11.02 18.68 -4.80
N PRO A 27 11.72 17.87 -4.00
CA PRO A 27 12.92 18.32 -3.30
C PRO A 27 14.00 18.71 -4.32
N ALA A 28 14.72 19.79 -4.04
CA ALA A 28 15.80 20.28 -4.91
C ALA A 28 16.99 20.71 -4.07
N SER A 29 18.21 20.54 -4.61
CA SER A 29 19.45 20.93 -3.95
C SER A 29 19.78 22.43 -4.10
N THR A 30 18.76 23.28 -4.22
CA THR A 30 18.89 24.74 -4.26
C THR A 30 18.70 25.33 -2.85
N GLU A 31 19.03 26.60 -2.63
CA GLU A 31 18.79 27.27 -1.33
C GLU A 31 17.31 27.24 -0.91
N MET A 32 16.40 27.23 -1.89
CA MET A 32 14.96 27.11 -1.65
C MET A 32 14.52 25.69 -1.24
N GLY A 33 15.32 24.65 -1.52
CA GLY A 33 15.06 23.27 -1.12
C GLY A 33 14.00 22.51 -1.94
N TYR A 34 13.32 23.17 -2.90
CA TYR A 34 12.32 22.54 -3.75
C TYR A 34 12.16 23.21 -5.12
N THR A 35 11.58 22.49 -6.07
CA THR A 35 11.06 23.01 -7.35
C THR A 35 9.57 22.75 -7.47
N THR A 36 8.88 23.59 -8.25
CA THR A 36 7.46 23.43 -8.56
C THR A 36 7.28 23.00 -10.01
N HIS A 37 6.38 22.06 -10.21
CA HIS A 37 6.04 21.42 -11.48
C HIS A 37 4.52 21.46 -11.67
N PRO A 38 3.95 22.61 -12.10
CA PRO A 38 2.50 22.78 -12.26
C PRO A 38 1.87 21.76 -13.22
N GLU A 39 2.64 21.23 -14.17
CA GLU A 39 2.26 20.18 -15.10
C GLU A 39 1.90 18.84 -14.42
N HIS A 40 2.35 18.63 -13.17
CA HIS A 40 1.96 17.47 -12.36
C HIS A 40 0.63 17.68 -11.61
N ALA A 41 0.04 18.87 -11.67
CA ALA A 41 -1.23 19.14 -11.01
C ALA A 41 -2.33 18.31 -11.68
N GLN A 42 -2.80 17.29 -10.98
CA GLN A 42 -3.94 16.49 -11.39
C GLN A 42 -5.21 17.01 -10.71
N ALA A 43 -6.35 16.92 -11.41
CA ALA A 43 -7.64 17.22 -10.81
C ALA A 43 -7.90 16.26 -9.65
N GLY A 44 -7.92 16.81 -8.43
CA GLY A 44 -8.28 16.07 -7.23
C GLY A 44 -9.80 15.97 -7.03
N LYS A 45 -10.19 15.45 -5.87
CA LYS A 45 -11.59 15.46 -5.44
C LYS A 45 -12.09 16.90 -5.30
N SER A 46 -13.32 17.15 -5.74
CA SER A 46 -13.97 18.43 -5.46
C SER A 46 -14.15 18.61 -3.95
N ARG A 47 -14.30 19.87 -3.51
CA ARG A 47 -14.58 20.15 -2.09
C ARG A 47 -15.80 19.37 -1.59
N ASP A 48 -16.87 19.31 -2.40
CA ASP A 48 -18.10 18.61 -2.04
C ASP A 48 -17.89 17.10 -1.90
N GLN A 49 -17.06 16.49 -2.75
CA GLN A 49 -16.68 15.08 -2.64
C GLN A 49 -15.89 14.81 -1.35
N VAL A 50 -14.93 15.68 -1.02
CA VAL A 50 -14.16 15.57 0.23
C VAL A 50 -15.08 15.69 1.45
N LEU A 51 -16.01 16.63 1.44
CA LEU A 51 -16.98 16.80 2.52
C LEU A 51 -17.90 15.58 2.64
N ALA A 52 -18.39 15.03 1.53
CA ALA A 52 -19.22 13.84 1.53
C ALA A 52 -18.49 12.62 2.12
N GLU A 53 -17.23 12.40 1.73
CA GLU A 53 -16.40 11.31 2.27
C GLU A 53 -16.08 11.49 3.75
N MET A 54 -15.82 12.74 4.18
CA MET A 54 -15.61 13.07 5.58
C MET A 54 -16.88 12.76 6.40
N GLU A 55 -18.06 13.17 5.93
CA GLU A 55 -19.32 12.87 6.63
C GLU A 55 -19.62 11.37 6.65
N GLN A 56 -19.29 10.63 5.59
CA GLN A 56 -19.39 9.18 5.59
C GLN A 56 -18.45 8.54 6.62
N SER A 57 -17.20 9.02 6.71
CA SER A 57 -16.20 8.53 7.66
C SER A 57 -16.58 8.81 9.11
N LYS A 58 -17.27 9.93 9.37
CA LYS A 58 -17.79 10.26 10.71
C LYS A 58 -18.85 9.27 11.19
N LYS A 59 -19.67 8.74 10.28
CA LYS A 59 -20.72 7.74 10.60
C LYS A 59 -20.18 6.37 10.98
N ASP A 60 -18.92 6.12 10.64
CA ASP A 60 -18.27 4.83 10.82
C ASP A 60 -17.89 4.51 12.29
N GLY A 61 -18.18 5.43 13.21
CA GLY A 61 -17.93 5.30 14.66
C GLY A 61 -16.45 5.40 15.06
N LEU A 62 -15.52 5.25 14.11
CA LEU A 62 -14.08 5.31 14.35
C LEU A 62 -13.52 6.74 14.38
N TRP A 63 -14.29 7.72 13.92
CA TRP A 63 -13.82 9.12 13.79
C TRP A 63 -13.26 9.70 15.09
N GLN A 64 -13.83 9.37 16.24
CA GLN A 64 -13.34 9.87 17.52
C GLN A 64 -11.90 9.39 17.81
N TYR A 65 -11.54 8.17 17.41
CA TYR A 65 -10.19 7.64 17.59
C TYR A 65 -9.19 8.40 16.71
N HIS A 66 -9.53 8.63 15.44
CA HIS A 66 -8.69 9.40 14.52
C HIS A 66 -8.53 10.86 14.95
N ARG A 67 -9.58 11.48 15.47
CA ARG A 67 -9.55 12.88 15.94
C ARG A 67 -8.57 13.10 17.09
N PHE A 68 -8.49 12.16 18.03
CA PHE A 68 -7.64 12.27 19.21
C PHE A 68 -6.29 11.55 19.09
N GLY A 69 -6.00 10.94 17.93
CA GLY A 69 -4.81 10.10 17.76
C GLY A 69 -4.81 8.85 18.66
N ALA A 70 -6.00 8.38 19.07
CA ALA A 70 -6.13 7.20 19.90
C ALA A 70 -6.01 5.91 19.05
N PRO A 71 -5.59 4.77 19.65
CA PRO A 71 -5.59 3.49 18.98
C PRO A 71 -6.98 3.15 18.41
N VAL A 72 -7.02 2.83 17.12
CA VAL A 72 -8.28 2.52 16.42
C VAL A 72 -8.66 1.07 16.70
N PRO A 73 -9.88 0.79 17.20
CA PRO A 73 -10.34 -0.58 17.38
C PRO A 73 -10.37 -1.32 16.05
N VAL A 74 -9.81 -2.54 16.02
CA VAL A 74 -9.92 -3.42 14.86
C VAL A 74 -11.38 -3.83 14.69
N LYS A 75 -11.95 -3.55 13.53
CA LYS A 75 -13.29 -4.04 13.19
C LYS A 75 -13.24 -5.50 12.82
N GLY A 76 -14.12 -6.28 13.40
CA GLY A 76 -14.28 -7.70 13.10
C GLY A 76 -14.59 -8.50 14.35
N LYS A 77 -14.91 -9.78 14.14
CA LYS A 77 -15.02 -10.74 15.24
C LYS A 77 -13.61 -11.00 15.77
N ALA A 78 -13.38 -10.69 17.03
CA ALA A 78 -12.17 -11.16 17.69
C ALA A 78 -12.18 -12.69 17.70
N ALA A 79 -11.03 -13.32 17.41
CA ALA A 79 -10.92 -14.76 17.48
C ALA A 79 -11.28 -15.23 18.89
N THR A 80 -12.13 -16.25 18.99
CA THR A 80 -12.41 -16.87 20.28
C THR A 80 -11.16 -17.60 20.78
N ARG A 81 -11.11 -17.88 22.08
CA ARG A 81 -10.01 -18.67 22.65
C ARG A 81 -9.87 -20.03 21.94
N ASP A 82 -10.99 -20.67 21.60
CA ASP A 82 -11.00 -21.96 20.92
C ASP A 82 -10.49 -21.85 19.48
N GLU A 83 -10.86 -20.80 18.76
CA GLU A 83 -10.33 -20.51 17.41
C GLU A 83 -8.81 -20.31 17.45
N VAL A 84 -8.30 -19.59 18.45
CA VAL A 84 -6.86 -19.38 18.65
C VAL A 84 -6.13 -20.69 18.98
N LEU A 85 -6.71 -21.53 19.84
CA LEU A 85 -6.11 -22.82 20.20
C LEU A 85 -6.10 -23.79 19.01
N ALA A 86 -7.17 -23.82 18.21
CA ALA A 86 -7.24 -24.63 17.01
C ALA A 86 -6.22 -24.17 15.94
N ASP A 87 -6.04 -22.86 15.77
CA ASP A 87 -5.01 -22.31 14.89
C ASP A 87 -3.59 -22.62 15.38
N LEU A 88 -3.36 -22.53 16.70
CA LEU A 88 -2.09 -22.91 17.31
C LEU A 88 -1.78 -24.39 17.10
N GLU A 89 -2.75 -25.28 17.31
CA GLU A 89 -2.58 -26.72 17.09
C GLU A 89 -2.26 -27.02 15.62
N ARG A 90 -2.99 -26.39 14.68
CA ARG A 90 -2.72 -26.49 13.24
C ARG A 90 -1.31 -26.03 12.91
N SER A 91 -0.90 -24.89 13.46
CA SER A 91 0.43 -24.32 13.25
C SER A 91 1.53 -25.22 13.80
N GLN A 92 1.32 -25.85 14.97
CA GLN A 92 2.26 -26.78 15.60
C GLN A 92 2.50 -28.04 14.77
N LYS A 93 1.51 -28.49 14.01
CA LYS A 93 1.61 -29.65 13.10
C LYS A 93 2.35 -29.32 11.80
N HIS A 94 2.56 -28.04 11.48
CA HIS A 94 3.23 -27.63 10.26
C HIS A 94 4.74 -27.94 10.31
N PRO A 95 5.37 -28.49 9.25
CA PRO A 95 6.79 -28.84 9.27
C PRO A 95 7.74 -27.69 9.61
N SER A 96 7.34 -26.45 9.29
CA SER A 96 8.12 -25.25 9.63
C SER A 96 7.85 -24.68 11.03
N TRP A 97 6.99 -25.31 11.84
CA TRP A 97 6.68 -24.85 13.20
C TRP A 97 7.94 -24.62 14.04
N ALA A 98 8.86 -25.59 14.04
CA ALA A 98 10.09 -25.51 14.82
C ALA A 98 10.94 -24.28 14.47
N LEU A 99 10.98 -23.92 13.18
CA LEU A 99 11.68 -22.74 12.69
C LEU A 99 10.92 -21.45 13.04
N ARG A 100 9.62 -21.41 12.77
CA ARG A 100 8.76 -20.22 13.04
C ARG A 100 8.73 -19.85 14.52
N ARG A 101 8.64 -20.84 15.40
CA ARG A 101 8.60 -20.68 16.87
C ARG A 101 9.81 -19.90 17.41
N VAL A 102 10.97 -20.10 16.81
CA VAL A 102 12.24 -19.49 17.28
C VAL A 102 12.65 -18.28 16.43
N GLY A 103 11.82 -17.87 15.47
CA GLY A 103 12.14 -16.78 14.54
C GLY A 103 13.24 -17.13 13.52
N ALA A 104 13.47 -18.42 13.25
CA ALA A 104 14.41 -18.82 12.21
C ALA A 104 13.81 -18.58 10.81
N PRO A 105 14.64 -18.27 9.79
CA PRO A 105 14.18 -18.13 8.42
C PRO A 105 13.42 -19.38 7.95
N VAL A 106 12.27 -19.17 7.31
CA VAL A 106 11.50 -20.23 6.65
C VAL A 106 11.59 -19.99 5.16
N ALA A 107 11.98 -21.01 4.38
CA ALA A 107 11.97 -20.90 2.93
C ALA A 107 10.54 -20.62 2.44
N ASP A 108 10.37 -19.64 1.55
CA ASP A 108 9.09 -19.39 0.90
C ASP A 108 8.69 -20.62 0.11
N VAL A 109 7.59 -21.27 0.52
CA VAL A 109 7.01 -22.38 -0.24
C VAL A 109 6.32 -21.77 -1.45
N PRO A 110 6.62 -22.19 -2.69
CA PRO A 110 5.91 -21.70 -3.86
C PRO A 110 4.43 -22.06 -3.71
N THR A 111 3.55 -21.08 -3.85
CA THR A 111 2.11 -21.32 -3.93
C THR A 111 1.84 -22.17 -5.17
N LEU A 112 1.36 -23.40 -4.98
CA LEU A 112 0.85 -24.22 -6.08
C LEU A 112 -0.38 -23.49 -6.67
N LYS A 113 -0.32 -23.24 -7.98
CA LYS A 113 -1.42 -22.68 -8.78
C LYS A 113 -2.60 -23.63 -8.87
#